data_AF-A0A3N5UQG2-F1
#
_entry.id   AF-A0A3N5UQG2-F1
#
_cell.length_a   1.000
_cell.length_b   1.000
_cell.length_c   1.000
_cell.angle_alpha   90.00
_cell.angle_beta   90.00
_cell.angle_gamma   90.00
#
_symmetry.space_group_name_H-M   'P 1'
#
loop_
_entity.id
_entity.type
_entity.pdbx_description
1 polymer ?
#
loop_
_entity_poly.entity_id
_entity_poly.type
_entity_poly.pdbx_seq_one_letter_code
_entity_poly.pdbx_strand_id
1 'polypeptide(L)' 'MRAPYSRWREVVLGDLEPVKAMVQGKLKLRGDLATIVRHVRAAKELVHLTTLVPTEFVGDA' A
#
# COMPACT_ATOMS: atom_id res chain seq x y z
N MET A 1 6.32 -1.06 7.32
CA MET A 1 6.14 0.23 6.59
C MET A 1 5.46 1.23 7.50
N ARG A 2 5.62 2.53 7.24
CA ARG A 2 4.91 3.61 7.95
C ARG A 2 4.34 4.61 6.94
N ALA A 3 3.09 5.02 7.14
CA ALA A 3 2.42 6.06 6.37
C ALA A 3 1.24 6.61 7.17
N PRO A 4 0.75 7.84 6.88
CA PRO A 4 -0.48 8.36 7.46
C PRO A 4 -1.69 7.46 7.15
N TYR A 5 -2.72 7.49 7.99
CA TYR A 5 -3.95 6.70 7.81
C TYR A 5 -4.59 6.90 6.43
N SER A 6 -4.71 8.16 5.98
CA SER A 6 -5.25 8.49 4.65
C SER A 6 -4.51 7.79 3.52
N ARG A 7 -3.19 7.68 3.61
CA ARG A 7 -2.37 6.96 2.62
C ARG A 7 -2.53 5.46 2.70
N TRP A 8 -2.69 4.90 3.89
CA TRP A 8 -3.01 3.48 4.02
C TRP A 8 -4.37 3.13 3.46
N ARG A 9 -5.37 4.01 3.64
CA ARG A 9 -6.68 3.86 3.00
C ARG A 9 -6.57 3.82 1.48
N GLU A 10 -5.86 4.77 0.86
CA GLU A 10 -5.62 4.77 -0.59
C GLU A 10 -4.92 3.48 -1.07
N VAL A 11 -3.98 2.94 -0.29
CA VAL A 11 -3.31 1.68 -0.62
C VAL A 11 -4.29 0.51 -0.54
N VAL A 12 -5.05 0.40 0.55
CA VAL A 12 -5.99 -0.72 0.78
C VAL A 12 -7.12 -0.76 -0.25
N LEU A 13 -7.56 0.40 -0.72
CA LEU A 13 -8.54 0.55 -1.80
C LEU A 13 -7.96 0.31 -3.20
N GLY A 14 -6.63 0.23 -3.33
CA GLY A 14 -5.96 0.05 -4.62
C GLY A 14 -5.73 1.34 -5.41
N ASP A 15 -6.12 2.50 -4.88
CA ASP A 15 -5.94 3.82 -5.50
C ASP A 15 -4.44 4.23 -5.55
N LEU A 16 -3.63 3.71 -4.62
CA LEU A 16 -2.20 3.98 -4.54
C LEU A 16 -1.37 2.71 -4.67
N GLU A 17 -0.63 2.59 -5.78
CA GLU A 17 0.27 1.46 -6.00
C GLU A 17 1.44 1.48 -5.00
N PRO A 18 1.65 0.40 -4.21
CA PRO A 18 2.52 0.42 -3.04
C PRO A 18 4.00 0.63 -3.40
N VAL A 19 4.50 0.00 -4.47
CA VAL A 19 5.93 0.11 -4.83
C VAL A 19 6.27 1.50 -5.34
N LYS A 20 5.44 2.05 -6.23
CA LYS A 20 5.56 3.45 -6.66
C LYS A 20 5.48 4.42 -5.49
N ALA A 21 4.58 4.19 -4.54
CA ALA A 21 4.45 5.05 -3.36
C ALA A 21 5.69 4.98 -2.44
N MET A 22 6.35 3.82 -2.33
CA MET A 22 7.63 3.70 -1.63
C MET A 22 8.77 4.44 -2.36
N VAL A 23 8.88 4.26 -3.67
CA VAL A 23 9.89 4.95 -4.50
C VAL A 23 9.74 6.47 -4.41
N GLN A 24 8.50 6.97 -4.35
CA GLN A 24 8.18 8.39 -4.18
C GLN A 24 8.32 8.90 -2.74
N GLY A 25 8.67 8.04 -1.77
CA GLY A 25 8.77 8.41 -0.35
C GLY A 25 7.41 8.66 0.34
N LYS A 26 6.29 8.38 -0.33
CA LYS A 26 4.93 8.47 0.21
C LYS A 26 4.64 7.38 1.24
N LEU A 27 5.26 6.20 1.08
CA LEU A 27 5.29 5.12 2.07
C LEU A 27 6.72 4.93 2.56
N LYS A 28 6.93 5.00 3.88
CA LYS A 28 8.24 4.78 4.47
C LYS A 28 8.47 3.28 4.69
N LEU A 29 9.37 2.70 3.90
CA LEU A 29 9.87 1.36 4.11
C LEU A 29 10.95 1.36 5.22
N ARG A 30 10.94 0.33 6.06
CA ARG A 30 12.08 0.01 6.94
C ARG A 30 12.72 -1.25 6.38
N GLY A 31 13.89 -1.12 5.76
CA GLY A 31 14.57 -2.20 5.05
C GLY A 31 14.97 -1.80 3.62
N ASP A 32 15.35 -2.79 2.82
CA ASP A 32 15.85 -2.61 1.47
C ASP A 32 14.72 -2.53 0.42
N LEU A 33 14.69 -1.44 -0.33
CA LEU A 33 13.72 -1.19 -1.40
C LEU A 33 13.96 -2.11 -2.61
N ALA A 34 15.21 -2.46 -2.92
CA ALA A 34 15.53 -3.31 -4.07
C ALA A 34 14.89 -4.70 -3.92
N THR A 35 14.89 -5.24 -2.70
CA THR A 35 14.19 -6.48 -2.35
C THR A 35 12.69 -6.40 -2.56
N ILE A 36 12.05 -5.26 -2.26
CA ILE A 36 10.61 -5.09 -2.51
C ILE A 36 10.32 -5.01 -4.01
N VAL A 37 11.12 -4.25 -4.77
CA VAL A 37 10.97 -4.14 -6.23
C VAL A 37 11.11 -5.49 -6.92
N ARG A 38 12.05 -6.34 -6.47
CA ARG A 38 12.19 -7.73 -6.97
C ARG A 38 10.91 -8.55 -6.81
N HIS A 39 10.11 -8.26 -5.79
CA HIS A 39 8.85 -8.94 -5.49
C HIS A 39 7.62 -8.04 -5.75
N VAL A 40 7.72 -7.11 -6.71
CA VAL A 40 6.64 -6.16 -7.03
C VAL A 40 5.29 -6.83 -7.32
N ARG A 41 5.30 -8.03 -7.93
CA ARG A 41 4.06 -8.79 -8.19
C ARG A 41 3.38 -9.23 -6.88
N ALA A 42 4.15 -9.74 -5.92
CA ALA A 42 3.60 -10.12 -4.62
C ALA A 42 3.08 -8.89 -3.86
N ALA A 43 3.81 -7.77 -3.90
CA ALA A 43 3.37 -6.53 -3.25
C ALA A 43 2.04 -6.01 -3.85
N LYS A 44 1.87 -6.09 -5.18
CA LYS A 44 0.61 -5.73 -5.85
C LYS A 44 -0.53 -6.69 -5.50
N GLU A 45 -0.24 -8.00 -5.46
CA GLU A 45 -1.25 -9.00 -5.12
C GLU A 45 -1.75 -8.83 -3.68
N LEU A 46 -0.86 -8.54 -2.73
CA LEU A 46 -1.27 -8.26 -1.35
C LEU A 46 -2.25 -7.09 -1.26
N VAL A 47 -2.03 -6.02 -2.03
CA VAL A 47 -2.95 -4.89 -2.11
C VAL A 47 -4.25 -5.27 -2.80
N HIS A 48 -4.19 -6.05 -3.89
CA HIS A 48 -5.39 -6.54 -4.55
C HIS A 48 -6.27 -7.36 -3.59
N LEU A 49 -5.68 -8.25 -2.80
CA LEU A 49 -6.42 -9.03 -1.82
C LEU A 49 -7.11 -8.16 -0.77
N THR A 50 -6.51 -7.02 -0.39
CA THR A 50 -7.18 -6.11 0.55
C THR A 50 -8.40 -5.42 -0.04
N THR A 51 -8.48 -5.23 -1.37
CA THR A 51 -9.66 -4.65 -2.02
C THR A 51 -10.85 -5.61 -2.03
N LEU A 52 -10.62 -6.92 -1.86
CA LEU A 52 -11.66 -7.95 -1.87
C LEU A 52 -12.37 -8.07 -0.51
N VAL A 53 -11.81 -7.47 0.54
CA VAL A 53 -12.40 -7.50 1.88
C VAL A 53 -13.31 -6.27 2.04
N PRO A 54 -14.63 -6.45 2.21
CA PRO A 54 -15.52 -5.34 2.55
C PRO A 54 -15.01 -4.65 3.80
N THR A 55 -14.56 -3.41 3.66
CA THR A 55 -13.87 -2.66 4.71
C THR A 55 -14.53 -1.30 4.86
N GLU A 56 -15.02 -1.02 6.06
CA GLU A 56 -15.50 0.30 6.44
C GLU A 56 -14.34 1.12 7.01
N PHE A 57 -14.15 2.34 6.52
CA PHE A 57 -13.12 3.25 7.01
C PHE A 57 -13.73 4.31 7.93
N VAL A 58 -13.00 4.66 8.98
CA VAL A 58 -13.39 5.77 9.87
C VAL A 58 -13.57 7.05 9.04
N GLY A 59 -14.76 7.63 9.10
CA GLY A 59 -15.14 8.83 8.36
C GLY A 59 -15.91 8.59 7.05
N ASP A 60 -16.14 7.34 6.65
CA ASP A 60 -17.14 7.01 5.63
C ASP A 60 -18.51 7.03 6.32
N ALA A 61 -19.33 8.03 5.98
CA ALA A 61 -20.69 8.23 6.46
C ALA A 61 -21.67 8.09 5.30
#